data_AF-A0A150RTW9-F1
#
_entry.id   AF-A0A150RTW9-F1
#
_cell.length_a   1.000
_cell.length_b   1.000
_cell.length_c   1.000
_cell.angle_alpha   90.00
_cell.angle_beta   90.00
_cell.angle_gamma   90.00
#
_symmetry.space_group_name_H-M   'P 1'
#
loop_
_entity.id
_entity.type
_entity.pdbx_description
1 polymer ?
#
loop_
_entity_poly.entity_id
_entity_poly.type
_entity_poly.pdbx_seq_one_letter_code
_entity_poly.pdbx_strand_id
1 'polypeptide(L)'
;RRRARDGLRGRPPRAGTSAVSAAPGSGSYLDEIFAAIRGGASQLTAMKTWLSSAERAASSPWRFQFLAAARAAHRQAGALLDATEEQLRQLGPADQVPAPLDQLPRNIAAMRADLLAEERHLHRLETEATSREHARDEASRRGRSS
;
A
#
# COMPACT_ATOMS: atom_id res chain seq x y z
N ARG A 1 42.55 22.36 52.71
CA ARG A 1 43.16 21.37 53.64
C ARG A 1 42.08 20.86 54.59
N ARG A 2 41.85 19.52 54.63
CA ARG A 2 41.01 18.71 55.57
C ARG A 2 39.49 18.93 55.44
N ARG A 3 38.57 17.95 55.46
CA ARG A 3 38.49 16.51 55.87
C ARG A 3 37.54 15.80 54.87
N ALA A 4 37.71 14.55 54.40
CA ALA A 4 37.56 13.23 55.07
C ALA A 4 36.28 13.12 55.92
N ARG A 5 35.44 12.09 55.94
CA ARG A 5 35.23 10.76 55.31
C ARG A 5 33.86 10.28 55.88
N ASP A 6 33.37 9.10 55.47
CA ASP A 6 32.16 8.36 55.92
C ASP A 6 30.83 8.69 55.19
N GLY A 7 30.00 7.74 54.78
CA GLY A 7 29.98 6.27 54.92
C GLY A 7 29.17 5.62 53.77
N LEU A 8 29.62 4.46 53.30
CA LEU A 8 28.99 3.14 53.52
C LEU A 8 27.70 2.84 52.72
N ARG A 9 27.91 1.94 51.75
CA ARG A 9 27.07 0.75 51.42
C ARG A 9 25.60 0.99 51.06
N GLY A 10 25.27 0.70 49.79
CA GLY A 10 23.89 0.42 49.45
C GLY A 10 23.59 0.13 47.99
N ARG A 11 23.87 -1.11 47.58
CA ARG A 11 23.27 -1.85 46.44
C ARG A 11 23.78 -1.51 45.03
N PRO A 12 24.34 -2.50 44.30
CA PRO A 12 24.30 -2.43 42.84
C PRO A 12 22.83 -2.50 42.38
N PRO A 13 22.39 -1.70 41.41
CA PRO A 13 21.10 -1.94 40.78
C PRO A 13 21.13 -3.33 40.14
N ARG A 14 20.12 -4.12 40.53
CA ARG A 14 19.77 -5.46 40.05
C ARG A 14 20.02 -5.60 38.54
N ALA A 15 20.87 -6.56 38.20
CA ALA A 15 20.69 -7.35 36.99
C ALA A 15 19.24 -7.87 36.99
N GLY A 16 18.47 -7.53 35.97
CA GLY A 16 17.04 -7.79 35.94
C GLY A 16 16.27 -6.98 34.91
N THR A 17 16.93 -6.43 33.89
CA THR A 17 16.29 -6.40 32.58
C THR A 17 16.72 -7.69 31.92
N SER A 18 15.77 -8.63 31.88
CA SER A 18 15.75 -9.60 30.80
C SER A 18 15.96 -8.80 29.52
N ALA A 19 17.18 -8.84 29.00
CA ALA A 19 17.38 -8.69 27.58
C ALA A 19 16.50 -9.78 26.99
N VAL A 20 15.27 -9.41 26.64
CA VAL A 20 14.58 -10.06 25.54
C VAL A 20 15.60 -9.92 24.43
N SER A 21 16.32 -11.01 24.23
CA SER A 21 17.26 -11.18 23.15
C SER A 21 16.41 -11.11 21.90
N ALA A 22 16.13 -9.88 21.46
CA ALA A 22 15.56 -9.62 20.16
C ALA A 22 16.61 -10.16 19.21
N ALA A 23 16.31 -11.33 18.64
CA ALA A 23 17.07 -11.86 17.53
C ALA A 23 17.28 -10.71 16.53
N PRO A 24 18.51 -10.34 16.17
CA PRO A 24 18.75 -9.31 15.18
C PRO A 24 18.17 -9.81 13.86
N GLY A 25 16.97 -9.33 13.51
CA GLY A 25 16.24 -9.72 12.31
C GLY A 25 14.72 -9.69 12.43
N SER A 26 14.15 -9.97 13.60
CA SER A 26 12.67 -10.09 13.73
C SER A 26 11.93 -8.75 13.77
N GLY A 27 12.53 -7.71 14.36
CA GLY A 27 11.95 -6.36 14.38
C GLY A 27 11.93 -5.70 13.00
N SER A 28 13.06 -5.77 12.27
CA SER A 28 13.17 -5.20 10.91
C SER A 28 12.19 -5.84 9.94
N TYR A 29 12.01 -7.17 10.02
CA TYR A 29 11.15 -7.91 9.11
C TYR A 29 9.66 -7.61 9.29
N LEU A 30 9.18 -7.47 10.52
CA LEU A 30 7.79 -7.08 10.78
C LEU A 30 7.53 -5.63 10.37
N ASP A 31 8.48 -4.72 10.61
CA ASP A 31 8.39 -3.33 10.13
C ASP A 31 8.31 -3.26 8.60
N GLU A 32 9.05 -4.11 7.88
CA GLU A 32 8.97 -4.22 6.42
C GLU A 32 7.58 -4.66 5.94
N ILE A 33 6.97 -5.66 6.60
CA ILE A 33 5.60 -6.12 6.28
C ILE A 33 4.59 -4.98 6.50
N PHE A 34 4.64 -4.30 7.65
CA PHE A 34 3.74 -3.18 7.91
C PHE A 34 3.98 -1.99 6.98
N ALA A 35 5.23 -1.74 6.59
CA ALA A 35 5.56 -0.73 5.60
C ALA A 35 5.00 -1.09 4.22
N ALA A 36 5.10 -2.36 3.80
CA ALA A 36 4.55 -2.85 2.54
C ALA A 36 3.01 -2.72 2.51
N ILE A 37 2.31 -3.10 3.58
CA ILE A 37 0.86 -2.94 3.72
C ILE A 37 0.47 -1.47 3.63
N ARG A 38 1.15 -0.60 4.38
CA ARG A 38 0.89 0.86 4.37
C ARG A 38 1.15 1.45 2.99
N GLY A 39 2.21 1.00 2.32
CA GLY A 39 2.52 1.36 0.94
C GLY A 39 1.40 0.95 -0.02
N GLY A 40 0.93 -0.30 0.06
CA GLY A 40 -0.18 -0.80 -0.75
C GLY A 40 -1.47 -0.01 -0.55
N ALA A 41 -1.81 0.31 0.71
CA ALA A 41 -2.98 1.13 1.05
C ALA A 41 -2.86 2.57 0.51
N SER A 42 -1.66 3.16 0.58
CA SER A 42 -1.38 4.47 0.00
C SER A 42 -1.55 4.46 -1.53
N GLN A 43 -1.09 3.41 -2.21
CA GLN A 43 -1.23 3.27 -3.66
C GLN A 43 -2.68 3.05 -4.09
N LEU A 44 -3.45 2.26 -3.33
CA LEU A 44 -4.90 2.12 -3.53
C LEU A 44 -5.63 3.47 -3.39
N THR A 45 -5.27 4.26 -2.38
CA THR A 45 -5.86 5.59 -2.17
C THR A 45 -5.50 6.55 -3.31
N ALA A 46 -4.25 6.51 -3.77
CA ALA A 46 -3.80 7.27 -4.94
C ALA A 46 -4.57 6.87 -6.20
N MET A 47 -4.72 5.56 -6.44
CA MET A 47 -5.52 5.03 -7.56
C MET A 47 -6.95 5.57 -7.54
N LYS A 48 -7.66 5.48 -6.40
CA LYS A 48 -9.02 6.01 -6.23
C LYS A 48 -9.09 7.52 -6.52
N THR A 49 -8.08 8.28 -6.08
CA THR A 49 -7.97 9.72 -6.33
C THR A 49 -7.80 10.04 -7.82
N TRP A 50 -6.94 9.29 -8.51
CA TRP A 50 -6.73 9.45 -9.95
C TRP A 50 -7.94 9.04 -10.77
N LEU A 51 -8.65 7.96 -10.41
CA LEU A 51 -9.90 7.56 -11.06
C LEU A 51 -10.97 8.64 -10.91
N SER A 52 -11.16 9.17 -9.70
CA SER A 52 -12.09 10.28 -9.47
C SER A 52 -11.73 11.54 -10.26
N SER A 53 -10.42 11.79 -10.47
CA SER A 53 -9.95 12.88 -11.32
C SER A 53 -10.23 12.61 -12.81
N ALA A 54 -10.07 11.37 -13.27
CA ALA A 54 -10.40 10.95 -14.65
C ALA A 54 -11.91 11.06 -14.96
N GLU A 55 -12.76 10.76 -13.98
CA GLU A 55 -14.21 10.95 -14.09
C GLU A 55 -14.56 12.44 -14.25
N ARG A 56 -14.02 13.30 -13.37
CA ARG A 56 -14.24 14.76 -13.46
C ARG A 56 -13.68 15.36 -14.75
N ALA A 57 -12.59 14.79 -15.26
CA ALA A 57 -11.94 15.21 -16.50
C ALA A 57 -12.56 14.58 -17.76
N ALA A 58 -13.81 14.08 -17.72
CA ALA A 58 -14.49 13.35 -18.80
C ALA A 58 -14.36 13.95 -20.22
N SER A 59 -14.27 15.28 -20.34
CA SER A 59 -14.19 16.00 -21.61
C SER A 59 -12.80 16.56 -21.92
N SER A 60 -11.83 16.36 -21.02
CA SER A 60 -10.50 16.95 -21.05
C SER A 60 -9.45 15.94 -21.56
N PRO A 61 -8.45 16.39 -22.33
CA PRO A 61 -7.33 15.54 -22.74
C PRO A 61 -6.53 14.99 -21.54
N TRP A 62 -6.61 15.66 -20.38
CA TRP A 62 -5.98 15.18 -19.14
C TRP A 62 -6.57 13.87 -18.61
N ARG A 63 -7.76 13.45 -19.07
CA ARG A 63 -8.37 12.18 -18.66
C ARG A 63 -7.44 10.99 -18.88
N PHE A 64 -6.77 10.91 -20.03
CA PHE A 64 -5.85 9.80 -20.32
C PHE A 64 -4.63 9.80 -19.41
N GLN A 65 -4.13 10.97 -19.01
CA GLN A 65 -3.03 11.09 -18.04
C GLN A 65 -3.46 10.60 -16.65
N PHE A 66 -4.67 10.93 -16.21
CA PHE A 66 -5.20 10.42 -14.94
C PHE A 66 -5.44 8.91 -14.97
N LEU A 67 -5.94 8.36 -16.08
CA LEU A 67 -6.10 6.91 -16.26
C LEU A 67 -4.74 6.19 -16.26
N ALA A 68 -3.71 6.76 -16.91
CA ALA A 68 -2.36 6.22 -16.88
C ALA A 68 -1.77 6.23 -15.46
N ALA A 69 -1.97 7.31 -14.70
CA ALA A 69 -1.55 7.41 -13.31
C ALA A 69 -2.29 6.40 -12.42
N ALA A 70 -3.60 6.22 -12.60
CA ALA A 70 -4.39 5.21 -11.92
C ALA A 70 -3.86 3.79 -12.21
N ARG A 71 -3.52 3.50 -13.48
CA ARG A 71 -2.92 2.20 -13.87
C ARG A 71 -1.56 1.98 -13.23
N ALA A 72 -0.72 3.01 -13.15
CA ALA A 72 0.57 2.92 -12.48
C ALA A 72 0.41 2.62 -10.98
N ALA A 73 -0.49 3.32 -10.30
CA ALA A 73 -0.82 3.09 -8.89
C ALA A 73 -1.40 1.69 -8.66
N HIS A 74 -2.26 1.20 -9.55
CA HIS A 74 -2.80 -0.17 -9.51
C HIS A 74 -1.67 -1.22 -9.55
N ARG A 75 -0.74 -1.09 -10.51
CA ARG A 75 0.40 -2.03 -10.62
C ARG A 75 1.30 -1.99 -9.39
N GLN A 76 1.56 -0.79 -8.85
CA GLN A 76 2.37 -0.65 -7.63
C GLN A 76 1.67 -1.25 -6.41
N ALA A 77 0.36 -1.03 -6.25
CA ALA A 77 -0.44 -1.65 -5.19
C ALA A 77 -0.42 -3.19 -5.30
N GLY A 78 -0.62 -3.72 -6.51
CA GLY A 78 -0.55 -5.16 -6.77
C GLY A 78 0.80 -5.77 -6.36
N ALA A 79 1.91 -5.18 -6.80
CA ALA A 79 3.24 -5.66 -6.48
C ALA A 79 3.55 -5.62 -4.97
N LEU A 80 3.09 -4.58 -4.26
CA LEU A 80 3.24 -4.50 -2.80
C LEU A 80 2.42 -5.57 -2.08
N LEU A 81 1.19 -5.85 -2.54
CA LEU A 81 0.36 -6.92 -1.99
C LEU A 81 0.97 -8.30 -2.27
N ASP A 82 1.48 -8.56 -3.48
CA ASP A 82 2.18 -9.81 -3.83
C ASP A 82 3.38 -10.04 -2.90
N ALA A 83 4.21 -9.01 -2.70
CA ALA A 83 5.37 -9.06 -1.83
C ALA A 83 4.98 -9.31 -0.36
N THR A 84 3.93 -8.65 0.10
CA THR A 84 3.41 -8.83 1.47
C THR A 84 2.88 -10.24 1.68
N GLU A 85 2.13 -10.80 0.71
CA GLU A 85 1.62 -12.18 0.77
C GLU A 85 2.74 -13.21 0.79
N GLU A 86 3.82 -12.99 0.02
CA GLU A 86 5.01 -13.83 0.05
C GLU A 86 5.71 -13.78 1.42
N GLN A 87 5.89 -12.59 1.98
CA GLN A 87 6.44 -12.42 3.33
C GLN A 87 5.56 -13.10 4.40
N LEU A 88 4.24 -12.97 4.30
CA LEU A 88 3.33 -13.66 5.23
C LEU A 88 3.41 -15.18 5.10
N ARG A 89 3.56 -15.73 3.89
CA ARG A 89 3.73 -17.17 3.70
C ARG A 89 5.01 -17.70 4.37
N GLN A 90 6.05 -16.88 4.46
CA GLN A 90 7.30 -17.23 5.14
C GLN A 90 7.18 -17.23 6.67
N LEU A 91 6.19 -16.53 7.25
CA LEU A 91 5.93 -16.53 8.70
C LEU A 91 5.31 -17.83 9.23
N GLY A 92 4.83 -18.71 8.34
CA GLY A 92 4.17 -19.97 8.71
C GLY A 92 2.65 -19.85 8.87
N PRO A 93 1.98 -20.92 9.35
CA PRO A 93 0.52 -20.97 9.42
C PRO A 93 -0.04 -19.88 10.35
N ALA A 94 -1.15 -19.25 9.95
CA ALA A 94 -1.78 -18.15 10.68
C ALA A 94 -2.08 -18.48 12.16
N ASP A 95 -2.32 -19.75 12.49
CA ASP A 95 -2.56 -20.24 13.86
C ASP A 95 -1.33 -20.14 14.79
N GLN A 96 -0.14 -19.91 14.25
CA GLN A 96 1.10 -19.73 15.02
C GLN A 96 1.51 -18.26 15.16
N VAL A 97 0.74 -17.33 14.56
CA VAL A 97 1.11 -15.92 14.52
C VAL A 97 0.30 -15.15 15.57
N PRO A 98 0.96 -14.43 16.50
CA PRO A 98 0.25 -13.69 17.55
C PRO A 98 -0.56 -12.53 16.96
N ALA A 99 -1.71 -12.24 17.56
CA ALA A 99 -2.49 -11.06 17.19
C ALA A 99 -1.66 -9.77 17.32
N PRO A 100 -1.79 -8.79 16.41
CA PRO A 100 -2.79 -8.67 15.33
C PRO A 100 -2.37 -9.26 13.97
N LEU A 101 -1.27 -10.01 13.92
CA LEU A 101 -0.72 -10.52 12.65
C LEU A 101 -1.63 -11.60 12.03
N ASP A 102 -2.46 -12.26 12.83
CA ASP A 102 -3.53 -13.17 12.42
C ASP A 102 -4.58 -12.50 11.52
N GLN A 103 -4.79 -11.18 11.65
CA GLN A 103 -5.72 -10.40 10.84
C GLN A 103 -5.12 -9.95 9.50
N LEU A 104 -3.79 -10.02 9.33
CA LEU A 104 -3.12 -9.54 8.12
C LEU A 104 -3.57 -10.26 6.84
N PRO A 105 -3.71 -11.60 6.81
CA PRO A 105 -4.23 -12.29 5.63
C PRO A 105 -5.61 -11.80 5.23
N ARG A 106 -6.50 -11.55 6.20
CA ARG A 106 -7.86 -11.05 5.96
C ARG A 106 -7.83 -9.62 5.42
N ASN A 107 -7.00 -8.75 6.00
CA ASN A 107 -6.86 -7.37 5.55
C ASN A 107 -6.31 -7.29 4.12
N ILE A 108 -5.32 -8.12 3.79
CA ILE A 108 -4.75 -8.21 2.44
C ILE A 108 -5.79 -8.73 1.45
N ALA A 109 -6.56 -9.76 1.81
CA ALA A 109 -7.65 -10.26 0.98
C ALA A 109 -8.71 -9.17 0.69
N ALA A 110 -9.03 -8.34 1.69
CA ALA A 110 -9.91 -7.17 1.49
C ALA A 110 -9.28 -6.13 0.54
N MET A 111 -7.99 -5.81 0.72
CA MET A 111 -7.28 -4.90 -0.18
C MET A 111 -7.21 -5.42 -1.63
N ARG A 112 -7.09 -6.74 -1.82
CA ARG A 112 -7.16 -7.38 -3.14
C ARG A 112 -8.52 -7.26 -3.77
N ALA A 113 -9.59 -7.50 -3.01
CA ALA A 113 -10.96 -7.34 -3.49
C ALA A 113 -11.21 -5.89 -3.92
N ASP A 114 -10.74 -4.92 -3.13
CA ASP A 114 -10.77 -3.49 -3.47
C ASP A 114 -9.98 -3.20 -4.75
N LEU A 115 -8.75 -3.72 -4.88
CA LEU A 115 -7.91 -3.52 -6.06
C LEU A 115 -8.61 -4.03 -7.33
N LEU A 116 -9.21 -5.22 -7.28
CA LEU A 116 -9.97 -5.81 -8.38
C LEU A 116 -11.23 -5.01 -8.73
N ALA A 117 -11.93 -4.46 -7.73
CA ALA A 117 -13.09 -3.62 -7.96
C ALA A 117 -12.70 -2.32 -8.69
N GLU A 118 -11.61 -1.69 -8.26
CA GLU A 118 -11.10 -0.48 -8.90
C GLU A 118 -10.47 -0.75 -10.28
N GLU A 119 -9.92 -1.94 -10.52
CA GLU A 119 -9.45 -2.35 -11.86
C GLU A 119 -10.60 -2.41 -12.87
N ARG A 120 -11.73 -3.00 -12.47
CA ARG A 120 -12.94 -3.01 -13.32
C ARG A 120 -13.43 -1.60 -13.61
N HIS A 121 -13.36 -0.72 -12.60
CA HIS A 121 -13.72 0.67 -12.76
C HIS A 121 -12.79 1.39 -13.75
N LEU A 122 -11.47 1.20 -13.62
CA LEU A 122 -10.48 1.73 -14.54
C LEU A 122 -10.76 1.27 -15.98
N HIS A 123 -10.97 -0.04 -16.18
CA HIS A 123 -11.25 -0.60 -17.50
C HIS A 123 -12.49 0.02 -18.14
N ARG A 124 -13.59 0.17 -17.38
CA ARG A 124 -14.80 0.85 -17.84
C ARG A 124 -14.50 2.27 -18.34
N LEU A 125 -13.77 3.07 -17.55
CA LEU A 125 -13.45 4.45 -17.91
C LEU A 125 -12.53 4.55 -19.14
N GLU A 126 -11.63 3.59 -19.33
CA GLU A 126 -10.78 3.47 -20.52
C GLU A 126 -11.60 3.16 -21.78
N THR A 127 -12.51 2.19 -21.70
CA THR A 127 -13.41 1.85 -22.81
C THR A 127 -14.26 3.05 -23.20
N GLU A 128 -14.88 3.73 -22.23
CA GLU A 128 -15.68 4.94 -22.48
C GLU A 128 -14.87 6.07 -23.12
N ALA A 129 -13.64 6.31 -22.65
CA ALA A 129 -12.77 7.35 -23.19
C ALA A 129 -12.42 7.07 -24.66
N THR A 130 -12.08 5.82 -24.95
CA THR A 130 -11.70 5.36 -26.30
C THR A 130 -12.89 5.47 -27.25
N SER A 131 -14.08 5.00 -26.85
CA SER A 131 -15.30 5.10 -27.68
C SER A 131 -15.67 6.55 -28.01
N ARG A 132 -15.52 7.48 -27.07
CA ARG A 132 -15.81 8.90 -27.32
C ARG A 132 -14.82 9.53 -28.29
N GLU A 133 -13.55 9.17 -28.20
CA GLU A 133 -12.54 9.69 -29.13
C GLU A 133 -12.80 9.21 -30.55
N HIS A 134 -13.09 7.91 -30.73
CA HIS A 134 -13.51 7.36 -32.03
C HIS A 134 -14.74 8.09 -32.61
N ALA A 135 -15.75 8.36 -31.79
CA ALA A 135 -16.94 9.08 -32.23
C ALA A 135 -16.62 10.54 -32.67
N ARG A 136 -15.71 11.23 -31.97
CA ARG A 136 -15.26 12.59 -32.33
C ARG A 136 -14.48 12.61 -33.63
N ASP A 137 -13.61 11.63 -33.85
CA ASP A 137 -12.83 11.48 -35.08
C ASP A 137 -13.73 11.20 -36.28
N GLU A 138 -14.71 10.32 -36.14
CA GLU A 138 -15.68 10.05 -37.19
C GLU A 138 -16.51 11.28 -37.57
N ALA A 139 -17.01 12.03 -36.57
CA ALA A 139 -17.74 13.27 -36.82
C ALA A 139 -16.87 14.31 -37.54
N SER A 140 -15.60 14.43 -37.14
CA SER A 140 -14.63 15.35 -37.75
C SER A 140 -14.24 14.97 -39.18
N ARG A 141 -14.28 13.68 -39.53
CA ARG A 141 -14.08 13.21 -40.91
C ARG A 141 -15.30 13.52 -41.78
N ARG A 142 -16.52 13.23 -41.29
CA ARG A 142 -17.76 13.49 -42.02
C ARG A 142 -17.98 14.98 -42.29
N GLY A 143 -17.69 15.85 -41.32
CA GLY A 143 -17.81 17.30 -41.47
C GLY A 143 -16.78 17.94 -42.42
N ARG A 144 -15.70 17.23 -42.78
CA ARG A 144 -14.68 17.70 -43.74
C ARG A 144 -14.97 17.29 -45.19
N SER A 145 -15.97 16.43 -45.40
CA SER A 145 -16.37 15.90 -46.71
C SER A 145 -17.65 16.52 -47.25
N SER A 146 -18.22 17.52 -46.56
CA SER A 146 -19.35 18.35 -46.99
C SER A 146 -18.88 19.77 -47.25
#